data_AF-A3IZV7-F1
#
_entry.id   AF-A3IZV7-F1
#
_cell.length_a   1.000
_cell.length_b   1.000
_cell.length_c   1.000
_cell.angle_alpha   90.00
_cell.angle_beta   90.00
_cell.angle_gamma   90.00
#
_symmetry.space_group_name_H-M   'P 1'
#
loop_
_entity.id
_entity.type
_entity.pdbx_description
1 polymer ?
#
loop_
_entity_poly.entity_id
_entity_poly.type
_entity_poly.pdbx_seq_one_letter_code
_entity_poly.pdbx_strand_id
1 'polypeptide(L)'
;MTITEAVEFAKKFNWTAADAKRAFIDLDLNKANEQDLLMALANFAGQELLNRQRLQAAQKAQVTRKKNEIKQIETEYQQQMEQSKQTIEEMQSLFIPVIAKLYGFSKQFGLQDPWIEAMLETYEQHQKKAS
;
A
#
# COMPACT_ATOMS: atom_id res chain seq x y z
N MET A 1 -41.33 18.89 -3.39
CA MET A 1 -40.53 19.18 -2.18
C MET A 1 -39.05 19.20 -2.54
N THR A 2 -38.19 19.77 -1.70
CA THR A 2 -36.74 19.75 -1.89
C THR A 2 -36.08 18.49 -1.30
N ILE A 3 -34.87 18.14 -1.76
CA ILE A 3 -34.09 17.03 -1.18
C ILE A 3 -33.81 17.24 0.32
N THR A 4 -33.64 18.49 0.74
CA THR A 4 -33.41 18.83 2.15
C THR A 4 -34.64 18.52 2.99
N GLU A 5 -35.82 18.90 2.52
CA GLU A 5 -37.10 18.59 3.19
C GLU A 5 -37.35 17.08 3.26
N ALA A 6 -37.10 16.35 2.17
CA ALA A 6 -37.22 14.89 2.14
C ALA A 6 -36.27 14.20 3.13
N VAL A 7 -35.04 14.70 3.25
CA VAL A 7 -34.05 14.18 4.21
C VAL A 7 -34.44 14.49 5.66
N GLU A 8 -34.94 15.69 5.95
CA GLU A 8 -35.46 16.02 7.28
C GLU A 8 -36.69 15.17 7.65
N PHE A 9 -37.54 14.85 6.69
CA PHE A 9 -38.62 13.89 6.88
C PHE A 9 -38.08 12.50 7.25
N ALA A 10 -37.09 11.99 6.52
CA ALA A 10 -36.49 10.68 6.80
C ALA A 10 -35.81 10.62 8.17
N LYS A 11 -35.19 11.72 8.63
CA LYS A 11 -34.57 11.81 9.97
C LYS A 11 -35.57 11.58 11.10
N LYS A 12 -36.86 11.93 10.92
CA LYS A 12 -37.92 11.64 11.91
C LYS A 12 -38.07 10.13 12.17
N PHE A 13 -37.67 9.31 11.21
CA PHE A 13 -37.67 7.85 11.29
C PHE A 13 -36.28 7.26 11.56
N ASN A 14 -35.35 8.06 12.12
CA ASN A 14 -33.98 7.68 12.46
C ASN A 14 -33.08 7.29 11.27
N TRP A 15 -33.42 7.74 10.06
CA TRP A 15 -32.53 7.54 8.91
C TRP A 15 -31.34 8.50 8.93
N THR A 16 -30.18 8.01 8.50
CA THR A 16 -29.04 8.88 8.23
C THR A 16 -29.32 9.72 6.99
N ALA A 17 -28.79 10.94 6.94
CA ALA A 17 -28.96 11.80 5.77
C ALA A 17 -28.38 11.17 4.48
N ALA A 18 -27.32 10.36 4.61
CA ALA A 18 -26.72 9.68 3.48
C ALA A 18 -27.63 8.57 2.93
N ASP A 19 -28.23 7.77 3.80
CA ASP A 19 -29.12 6.69 3.39
C ASP A 19 -30.46 7.21 2.88
N ALA A 20 -30.99 8.27 3.49
CA ALA A 20 -32.17 8.97 2.98
C ALA A 20 -31.95 9.50 1.54
N LYS A 21 -30.83 10.19 1.29
CA LYS A 21 -30.50 10.67 -0.07
C LYS A 21 -30.40 9.54 -1.10
N ARG A 22 -29.94 8.37 -0.67
CA ARG A 22 -29.82 7.18 -1.54
C ARG A 22 -31.18 6.55 -1.80
N ALA A 23 -32.03 6.46 -0.79
CA ALA A 23 -33.39 5.96 -0.94
C ALA A 23 -34.21 6.82 -1.92
N PHE A 24 -33.94 8.13 -1.99
CA PHE A 24 -34.63 9.07 -2.88
C PHE A 24 -33.96 9.30 -4.22
N ILE A 25 -32.91 8.55 -4.58
CA ILE A 25 -32.09 8.86 -5.77
C ILE A 25 -32.89 8.79 -7.08
N ASP A 26 -33.85 7.87 -7.16
CA ASP A 26 -34.68 7.64 -8.34
C ASP A 26 -36.10 8.24 -8.20
N LEU A 27 -36.37 8.98 -7.12
CA LEU A 27 -37.69 9.55 -6.85
C LEU A 27 -37.80 10.98 -7.39
N ASP A 28 -38.86 11.28 -8.16
CA ASP A 28 -39.16 12.65 -8.60
C ASP A 28 -39.75 13.48 -7.43
N LEU A 29 -38.85 14.10 -6.67
CA LEU A 29 -39.18 14.89 -5.49
C LEU A 29 -40.08 16.10 -5.77
N ASN A 30 -40.18 16.55 -7.02
CA ASN A 30 -41.07 17.66 -7.38
C ASN A 30 -42.55 17.25 -7.32
N LYS A 31 -42.84 15.96 -7.51
CA LYS A 31 -44.20 15.39 -7.52
C LYS A 31 -44.49 14.48 -6.33
N ALA A 32 -43.44 14.02 -5.65
CA ALA A 32 -43.57 13.09 -4.52
C ALA A 32 -44.29 13.72 -3.32
N ASN A 33 -45.07 12.91 -2.63
CA ASN A 33 -45.67 13.20 -1.32
C ASN A 33 -44.98 12.40 -0.19
N GLU A 34 -45.42 12.57 1.05
CA GLU A 34 -44.84 11.86 2.21
C GLU A 34 -44.98 10.34 2.14
N GLN A 35 -46.06 9.83 1.53
CA GLN A 35 -46.27 8.39 1.33
C GLN A 35 -45.26 7.82 0.33
N ASP A 36 -44.95 8.56 -0.74
CA ASP A 36 -43.92 8.17 -1.72
C ASP A 36 -42.53 8.11 -1.06
N LEU A 37 -42.22 9.07 -0.16
CA LEU A 37 -40.98 9.02 0.62
C LEU A 37 -40.92 7.79 1.52
N LEU A 38 -41.99 7.47 2.24
CA LEU A 38 -42.05 6.29 3.11
C LEU A 38 -41.86 5.00 2.32
N MET A 39 -42.47 4.91 1.14
CA MET A 39 -42.32 3.74 0.26
C MET A 39 -40.89 3.60 -0.24
N ALA A 40 -40.26 4.70 -0.64
CA ALA A 40 -38.85 4.70 -1.07
C ALA A 40 -37.91 4.26 0.07
N LEU A 41 -38.12 4.77 1.29
CA LEU A 41 -37.35 4.34 2.47
C LEU A 41 -37.56 2.86 2.79
N ALA A 42 -38.81 2.38 2.75
CA ALA A 42 -39.13 0.97 3.02
C ALA A 42 -38.49 0.03 1.99
N ASN A 43 -38.57 0.38 0.70
CA ASN A 43 -37.94 -0.39 -0.37
C ASN A 43 -36.41 -0.43 -0.21
N PHE A 44 -35.80 0.70 0.17
CA PHE A 44 -34.36 0.79 0.40
C PHE A 44 -33.90 -0.01 1.63
N ALA A 45 -34.71 -0.07 2.70
CA ALA A 45 -34.37 -0.75 3.95
C ALA A 45 -34.23 -2.27 3.83
N GLY A 46 -34.86 -2.88 2.81
CA GLY A 46 -34.87 -4.32 2.59
C GLY A 46 -33.62 -4.83 1.86
N GLN A 47 -33.85 -5.42 0.70
CA GLN A 47 -32.83 -6.13 -0.07
C GLN A 47 -31.64 -5.22 -0.48
N GLU A 48 -31.91 -3.94 -0.72
CA GLU A 48 -30.91 -2.98 -1.19
C GLU A 48 -29.85 -2.66 -0.12
N LEU A 49 -30.28 -2.43 1.13
CA LEU A 49 -29.37 -2.21 2.25
C LEU A 49 -28.47 -3.44 2.50
N LEU A 50 -29.06 -4.64 2.49
CA LEU A 50 -28.31 -5.89 2.67
C LEU A 50 -27.29 -6.13 1.55
N ASN A 51 -27.69 -5.93 0.29
CA ASN A 51 -26.80 -6.06 -0.86
C ASN A 51 -25.62 -5.08 -0.75
N ARG A 52 -25.90 -3.83 -0.35
CA ARG A 52 -24.85 -2.82 -0.20
C ARG A 52 -23.90 -3.12 0.95
N GLN A 53 -24.40 -3.59 2.09
CA GLN A 53 -23.55 -4.02 3.20
C GLN A 53 -22.62 -5.16 2.77
N ARG A 54 -23.13 -6.13 2.00
CA ARG A 54 -22.33 -7.21 1.42
C ARG A 54 -21.25 -6.68 0.47
N LEU A 55 -21.61 -5.76 -0.43
CA LEU A 55 -20.66 -5.14 -1.36
C LEU A 55 -19.58 -4.35 -0.62
N GLN A 56 -19.95 -3.57 0.41
CA GLN A 56 -19.00 -2.83 1.23
C GLN A 56 -18.08 -3.77 2.02
N ALA A 57 -18.62 -4.86 2.57
CA ALA A 57 -17.82 -5.87 3.26
C ALA A 57 -16.83 -6.55 2.30
N ALA A 58 -17.27 -6.88 1.07
CA ALA A 58 -16.41 -7.44 0.03
C ALA A 58 -15.29 -6.47 -0.38
N GLN A 59 -15.61 -5.18 -0.57
CA GLN A 59 -14.62 -4.14 -0.86
C GLN A 59 -13.61 -3.99 0.28
N LYS A 60 -14.07 -3.93 1.54
CA LYS A 60 -13.19 -3.87 2.71
C LYS A 60 -12.28 -5.10 2.78
N ALA A 61 -12.82 -6.30 2.57
CA ALA A 61 -12.06 -7.53 2.54
C ALA A 61 -10.99 -7.51 1.43
N GLN A 62 -11.33 -7.02 0.23
CA GLN A 62 -10.40 -6.89 -0.88
C GLN A 62 -9.27 -5.90 -0.55
N VAL A 63 -9.58 -4.75 0.04
CA VAL A 63 -8.57 -3.77 0.49
C VAL A 63 -7.66 -4.37 1.56
N THR A 64 -8.23 -5.07 2.54
CA THR A 64 -7.44 -5.75 3.58
C THR A 64 -6.50 -6.79 2.98
N ARG A 65 -6.97 -7.62 2.04
CA ARG A 65 -6.14 -8.62 1.35
C ARG A 65 -4.96 -7.95 0.63
N LYS A 66 -5.24 -6.93 -0.20
CA LYS A 66 -4.18 -6.19 -0.91
C LYS A 66 -3.19 -5.53 0.04
N LYS A 67 -3.65 -4.99 1.16
CA LYS A 67 -2.76 -4.38 2.17
C LYS A 67 -1.84 -5.43 2.80
N ASN A 68 -2.35 -6.63 3.05
CA ASN A 68 -1.55 -7.73 3.58
C ASN A 68 -0.54 -8.25 2.55
N GLU A 69 -0.96 -8.39 1.28
CA GLU A 69 -0.07 -8.76 0.17
C GLU A 69 1.08 -7.75 0.02
N ILE A 70 0.79 -6.45 0.03
CA ILE A 70 1.83 -5.40 -0.04
C ILE A 70 2.82 -5.53 1.11
N LYS A 71 2.33 -5.75 2.34
CA LYS A 71 3.21 -5.95 3.51
C LYS A 71 4.09 -7.20 3.39
N GLN A 72 3.54 -8.30 2.87
CA GLN A 72 4.30 -9.51 2.64
C GLN A 72 5.40 -9.28 1.60
N ILE A 73 5.04 -8.66 0.47
CA ILE A 73 5.98 -8.29 -0.58
C ILE A 73 7.10 -7.40 -0.02
N GLU A 74 6.76 -6.37 0.75
CA GLU A 74 7.75 -5.48 1.37
C GLU A 74 8.70 -6.24 2.32
N THR A 75 8.15 -7.15 3.12
CA THR A 75 8.95 -7.99 4.03
C THR A 75 9.88 -8.91 3.26
N GLU A 76 9.38 -9.58 2.22
CA GLU A 76 10.17 -10.47 1.35
C GLU A 76 11.28 -9.70 0.63
N TYR A 77 11.00 -8.50 0.10
CA TYR A 77 12.01 -7.66 -0.52
C TYR A 77 13.10 -7.23 0.46
N GLN A 78 12.73 -6.83 1.68
CA GLN A 78 13.72 -6.47 2.70
C GLN A 78 14.61 -7.66 3.06
N GLN A 79 14.03 -8.85 3.21
CA GLN A 79 14.79 -10.08 3.46
C GLN A 79 15.73 -10.42 2.30
N GLN A 80 15.26 -10.34 1.05
CA GLN A 80 16.09 -10.59 -0.14
C GLN A 80 17.21 -9.56 -0.28
N MET A 81 16.95 -8.29 0.01
CA MET A 81 17.96 -7.25 0.02
C MET A 81 19.03 -7.54 1.07
N GLU A 82 18.64 -7.94 2.28
CA GLU A 82 19.57 -8.25 3.35
C GLU A 82 20.42 -9.47 3.02
N GLN A 83 19.80 -10.55 2.51
CA GLN A 83 20.51 -11.74 2.04
C GLN A 83 21.48 -11.40 0.90
N SER A 84 21.06 -10.54 -0.03
CA SER A 84 21.91 -10.10 -1.15
C SER A 84 23.10 -9.29 -0.66
N LYS A 85 22.90 -8.38 0.30
CA LYS A 85 24.00 -7.63 0.94
C LYS A 85 24.98 -8.57 1.61
N GLN A 86 24.50 -9.51 2.43
CA GLN A 86 25.34 -10.51 3.08
C GLN A 86 26.14 -11.33 2.06
N THR A 87 25.50 -11.79 0.99
CA THR A 87 26.18 -12.54 -0.08
C THR A 87 27.25 -11.69 -0.77
N ILE A 88 26.98 -10.41 -1.03
CA ILE A 88 27.96 -9.48 -1.61
C ILE A 88 29.11 -9.25 -0.64
N GLU A 89 28.85 -9.04 0.64
CA GLU A 89 29.87 -8.85 1.68
C GLU A 89 30.76 -10.09 1.82
N GLU A 90 30.17 -11.28 1.82
CA GLU A 90 30.89 -12.56 1.81
C GLU A 90 31.80 -12.68 0.59
N MET A 91 31.26 -12.44 -0.62
CA MET A 91 32.06 -12.47 -1.85
C MET A 91 33.18 -11.43 -1.82
N GLN A 92 32.89 -10.20 -1.40
CA GLN A 92 33.88 -9.13 -1.27
C GLN A 92 34.99 -9.53 -0.29
N SER A 93 34.65 -10.15 0.84
CA SER A 93 35.62 -10.60 1.83
C SER A 93 36.58 -11.68 1.30
N LEU A 94 36.13 -12.48 0.34
CA LEU A 94 36.93 -13.52 -0.30
C LEU A 94 37.82 -12.95 -1.42
N PHE A 95 37.25 -12.14 -2.32
CA PHE A 95 37.95 -11.71 -3.53
C PHE A 95 38.83 -10.47 -3.33
N ILE A 96 38.42 -9.52 -2.49
CA ILE A 96 39.16 -8.25 -2.30
C ILE A 96 40.59 -8.49 -1.77
N PRO A 97 40.83 -9.39 -0.79
CA PRO A 97 42.20 -9.69 -0.36
C PRO A 97 43.07 -10.31 -1.47
N VAL A 98 42.47 -11.07 -2.39
CA VAL A 98 43.17 -11.66 -3.53
C VAL A 98 43.56 -10.55 -4.52
N ILE A 99 42.61 -9.66 -4.84
CA ILE A 99 42.86 -8.50 -5.71
C ILE A 99 43.93 -7.59 -5.10
N ALA A 100 43.86 -7.30 -3.80
CA ALA A 100 44.85 -6.47 -3.10
C ALA A 100 46.27 -7.03 -3.22
N LYS A 101 46.45 -8.35 -3.06
CA LYS A 101 47.75 -9.02 -3.22
C LYS A 101 48.27 -8.94 -4.66
N LEU A 102 47.42 -9.25 -5.64
CA LEU A 102 47.79 -9.21 -7.06
C LEU A 102 48.11 -7.77 -7.51
N TYR A 103 47.28 -6.80 -7.11
CA TYR A 103 47.47 -5.39 -7.44
C TYR A 103 48.74 -4.83 -6.78
N GLY A 104 49.01 -5.20 -5.52
CA GLY A 104 50.25 -4.83 -4.83
C GLY A 104 51.50 -5.31 -5.59
N PHE A 105 51.46 -6.52 -6.14
CA PHE A 105 52.53 -7.04 -6.99
C PHE A 105 52.62 -6.26 -8.32
N SER A 106 51.51 -6.05 -9.04
CA SER A 106 51.53 -5.32 -10.31
C SER A 106 51.92 -3.85 -10.18
N LYS A 107 51.64 -3.21 -9.03
CA LYS A 107 52.04 -1.83 -8.73
C LYS A 107 53.55 -1.68 -8.66
N GLN A 108 54.28 -2.73 -8.25
CA GLN A 108 55.75 -2.76 -8.30
C GLN A 108 56.29 -2.71 -9.73
N PHE A 109 55.48 -3.10 -10.72
CA PHE A 109 55.79 -3.02 -12.15
C PHE A 109 55.18 -1.78 -12.82
N GLY A 110 54.72 -0.80 -12.04
CA GLY A 110 54.24 0.49 -12.55
C GLY A 110 52.76 0.53 -12.94
N LEU A 111 51.98 -0.51 -12.65
CA LEU A 111 50.54 -0.51 -12.92
C LEU A 111 49.81 0.33 -11.85
N GLN A 112 49.03 1.31 -12.31
CA GLN A 112 48.17 2.16 -11.48
C GLN A 112 46.76 2.16 -12.08
N ASP A 113 45.77 1.75 -11.30
CA ASP A 113 44.36 1.75 -11.68
C ASP A 113 43.52 2.46 -10.61
N PRO A 114 42.97 3.65 -10.93
CA PRO A 114 42.15 4.43 -9.99
C PRO A 114 40.90 3.70 -9.49
N TRP A 115 40.33 2.79 -10.27
CA TRP A 115 39.13 2.05 -9.89
C TRP A 115 39.45 0.96 -8.87
N ILE A 116 40.58 0.26 -9.04
CA ILE A 116 41.04 -0.73 -8.05
C ILE A 116 41.38 -0.04 -6.72
N GLU A 117 42.06 1.11 -6.78
CA GLU A 117 42.41 1.87 -5.57
C GLU A 117 41.16 2.37 -4.83
N ALA A 118 40.19 2.94 -5.54
CA ALA A 118 38.92 3.36 -4.96
C ALA A 118 38.12 2.19 -4.35
N MET A 119 38.13 1.02 -5.00
CA MET A 119 37.48 -0.18 -4.48
C MET A 119 38.11 -0.67 -3.17
N LEU A 120 39.45 -0.75 -3.13
CA LEU A 120 40.20 -1.17 -1.94
C LEU A 120 39.99 -0.19 -0.78
N GLU A 121 40.02 1.11 -1.06
CA GLU A 121 39.76 2.15 -0.06
C GLU A 121 38.34 2.06 0.50
N THR A 122 37.34 1.91 -0.38
CA THR A 122 35.94 1.77 0.02
C THR A 122 35.74 0.56 0.93
N TYR A 123 36.35 -0.58 0.58
CA TYR A 123 36.27 -1.79 1.39
C TYR A 123 36.93 -1.64 2.77
N GLU A 124 38.11 -1.02 2.85
CA GLU A 124 38.76 -0.73 4.13
C GLU A 124 37.91 0.20 5.00
N GLN A 125 37.26 1.21 4.41
CA GLN A 125 36.35 2.10 5.13
C GLN A 125 35.12 1.35 5.65
N HIS A 126 34.57 0.40 4.89
CA HIS A 126 33.45 -0.43 5.34
C HIS A 126 33.84 -1.35 6.50
N GLN A 127 35.01 -2.00 6.44
CA GLN A 127 35.51 -2.83 7.55
C GLN A 127 35.74 -2.02 8.83
N LYS A 128 36.31 -0.81 8.71
CA LYS A 128 36.56 0.07 9.87
C LYS A 128 35.28 0.55 10.56
N LYS A 129 34.15 0.64 9.83
CA LYS A 129 32.84 1.01 10.41
C LYS A 129 32.11 -0.16 11.05
N ALA A 130 32.49 -1.39 10.72
CA ALA A 130 31.88 -2.61 11.24
C ALA A 130 32.59 -3.19 12.48
N SER A 131 33.77 -2.66 12.84
CA SER A 131 34.56 -3.01 14.04
C SER A 131 34.37 -2.01 15.16
#